data_AF-A0A5N9IFL1-F1
#
_entry.id   AF-A0A5N9IFL1-F1
#
_cell.length_a   1.000
_cell.length_b   1.000
_cell.length_c   1.000
_cell.angle_alpha   90.00
_cell.angle_beta   90.00
_cell.angle_gamma   90.00
#
_symmetry.space_group_name_H-M   'P 1'
#
loop_
_entity.id
_entity.type
_entity.pdbx_description
1 polymer ?
#
loop_
_entity_poly.entity_id
_entity_poly.type
_entity_poly.pdbx_seq_one_letter_code
_entity_poly.pdbx_strand_id
1 'polypeptide(L)'
;MIRIGNAQVSLERREAFLDGKPIPLGGRAFEVLATLIKAKGRVVGKDELFSQVWAGTVVEDNNLQVQVSLLRKAFGDRGLIQTVPRRGYRLAAQVSFDAPCLALGQSPLCAGAEVTEPFNDAANVPVLVVDDDPSVRKALGCLLRSQDIPHRLFASAEELFDARLESPCACLLLDMHLAETTGLEVQATLRRLALPWPIVFMTGFGTIPMTVQAMRAGAVEFLTKPFDEDQLLVLLEAVRARAVTEGRKWQHARQVEEKYQHLTQRERQVFSLVVGGLSHKQIAKEIGTSEVTTKVHKKNIMNKMQSRSLLELVAMHNVIEARSGA
;
A
#
# COMPACT_ATOMS: atom_id res chain seq x y z
N MET A 1 14.19 -1.59 -24.49
CA MET A 1 12.78 -1.17 -24.69
C MET A 1 12.33 -1.58 -26.09
N ILE A 2 11.09 -2.04 -26.25
CA ILE A 2 10.54 -2.50 -27.53
C ILE A 2 9.55 -1.45 -28.03
N ARG A 3 9.74 -0.92 -29.25
CA ARG A 3 8.82 0.07 -29.84
C ARG A 3 7.80 -0.61 -30.74
N ILE A 4 6.53 -0.29 -30.53
CA ILE A 4 5.36 -0.85 -31.22
C ILE A 4 4.47 0.31 -31.67
N GLY A 5 4.71 0.82 -32.87
CA GLY A 5 4.05 2.05 -33.33
C GLY A 5 4.41 3.25 -32.43
N ASN A 6 3.39 3.84 -31.79
CA ASN A 6 3.50 4.93 -30.80
C ASN A 6 3.64 4.46 -29.35
N ALA A 7 3.58 3.14 -29.10
CA ALA A 7 3.78 2.55 -27.79
C ALA A 7 5.23 2.07 -27.60
N GLN A 8 5.78 2.27 -26.41
CA GLN A 8 7.05 1.69 -25.97
C GLN A 8 6.77 0.72 -24.82
N VAL A 9 7.24 -0.51 -24.93
CA VAL A 9 6.99 -1.55 -23.91
C VAL A 9 8.32 -2.07 -23.40
N SER A 10 8.46 -2.10 -22.08
CA SER A 10 9.59 -2.72 -21.39
C SER A 10 9.15 -4.05 -20.80
N LEU A 11 9.58 -5.15 -21.42
CA LEU A 11 9.30 -6.51 -20.92
C LEU A 11 9.99 -6.79 -19.58
N GLU A 12 11.17 -6.21 -19.36
CA GLU A 12 11.95 -6.39 -18.12
C GLU A 12 11.34 -5.64 -16.94
N ARG A 13 10.79 -4.45 -17.18
CA ARG A 13 10.20 -3.60 -16.12
C ARG A 13 8.68 -3.77 -16.00
N ARG A 14 8.06 -4.58 -16.86
CA ARG A 14 6.60 -4.75 -16.99
C ARG A 14 5.84 -3.42 -17.19
N GLU A 15 6.49 -2.44 -17.81
CA GLU A 15 5.94 -1.11 -18.04
C GLU A 15 5.59 -0.92 -19.51
N ALA A 16 4.44 -0.31 -19.78
CA ALA A 16 4.07 0.15 -21.11
C ALA A 16 3.91 1.66 -21.09
N PHE A 17 4.41 2.31 -22.12
CA PHE A 17 4.33 3.75 -22.33
C PHE A 17 3.65 4.00 -23.68
N LEU A 18 2.82 5.04 -23.75
CA LEU A 18 2.22 5.54 -25.00
C LEU A 18 2.52 7.03 -25.09
N ASP A 19 3.18 7.45 -26.18
CA ASP A 19 3.63 8.83 -26.36
C ASP A 19 4.44 9.38 -25.16
N GLY A 20 5.22 8.50 -24.51
CA GLY A 20 6.03 8.82 -23.33
C GLY A 20 5.29 8.85 -21.99
N LYS A 21 3.98 8.58 -21.96
CA LYS A 21 3.20 8.48 -20.71
C LYS A 21 3.04 7.03 -20.26
N PRO A 22 3.31 6.70 -18.99
CA PRO A 22 3.11 5.34 -18.49
C PRO A 22 1.63 4.97 -18.50
N ILE A 23 1.32 3.82 -19.08
CA ILE A 23 -0.01 3.22 -19.07
C ILE A 23 -0.04 2.16 -17.97
N PRO A 24 -0.96 2.29 -16.99
CA PRO A 24 -1.21 1.22 -16.04
C PRO A 24 -1.91 0.06 -16.77
N LEU A 25 -1.18 -1.00 -17.09
CA LEU A 25 -1.73 -2.25 -17.62
C LEU A 25 -1.85 -3.26 -16.49
N GLY A 26 -3.01 -3.91 -16.37
CA GLY A 26 -3.17 -5.04 -15.46
C GLY A 26 -2.24 -6.21 -15.85
N GLY A 27 -1.77 -6.98 -14.88
CA GLY A 27 -0.77 -8.04 -15.09
C GLY A 27 -1.10 -9.01 -16.23
N ARG A 28 -2.36 -9.47 -16.32
CA ARG A 28 -2.84 -10.35 -17.40
C ARG A 28 -2.94 -9.64 -18.77
N ALA A 29 -3.33 -8.38 -18.80
CA ALA A 29 -3.34 -7.59 -20.03
C ALA A 29 -1.90 -7.41 -20.55
N PHE A 30 -0.94 -7.19 -19.65
CA PHE A 30 0.48 -7.12 -20.00
C PHE A 30 1.00 -8.44 -20.55
N GLU A 31 0.59 -9.58 -20.01
CA GLU A 31 1.02 -10.89 -20.51
C GLU A 31 0.41 -11.26 -21.86
N VAL A 32 -0.86 -10.91 -22.11
CA VAL A 32 -1.45 -10.99 -23.46
C VAL A 32 -0.64 -10.13 -24.44
N LEU A 33 -0.27 -8.91 -24.03
CA LEU A 33 0.56 -8.02 -24.84
C LEU A 33 1.97 -8.59 -25.06
N ALA A 34 2.62 -9.10 -24.01
CA ALA A 34 3.95 -9.69 -24.08
C ALA A 34 3.99 -10.93 -24.99
N THR A 35 2.96 -11.77 -24.93
CA THR A 35 2.80 -12.93 -25.82
C THR A 35 2.62 -12.50 -27.27
N LEU A 36 1.79 -11.47 -27.52
CA LEU A 36 1.63 -10.89 -28.86
C LEU A 36 2.92 -10.22 -29.39
N ILE A 37 3.75 -9.64 -28.51
CA ILE A 37 5.07 -9.07 -28.86
C ILE A 37 6.07 -10.18 -29.20
N LYS A 38 6.14 -11.23 -28.37
CA LYS A 38 6.99 -12.42 -28.62
C LYS A 38 6.60 -13.13 -29.93
N ALA A 39 5.32 -13.06 -30.30
CA ALA A 39 4.78 -13.62 -31.52
C ALA A 39 5.17 -12.85 -32.81
N LYS A 40 5.79 -11.66 -32.72
CA LYS A 40 6.39 -10.90 -33.85
C LYS A 40 5.51 -10.85 -35.12
N GLY A 41 4.21 -10.61 -34.95
CA GLY A 41 3.27 -10.45 -36.06
C GLY A 41 2.66 -11.74 -36.62
N ARG A 42 2.96 -12.93 -36.05
CA ARG A 42 2.15 -14.13 -36.33
C ARG A 42 0.78 -14.04 -35.65
N VAL A 43 -0.22 -14.69 -36.25
CA VAL A 43 -1.54 -14.81 -35.62
C VAL A 43 -1.40 -15.82 -34.48
N VAL A 44 -1.63 -15.38 -33.25
CA VAL A 44 -1.64 -16.26 -32.08
C VAL A 44 -3.06 -16.74 -31.85
N GLY A 45 -3.24 -18.05 -31.84
CA GLY A 45 -4.53 -18.69 -31.62
C GLY A 45 -5.09 -18.39 -30.22
N LYS A 46 -6.41 -18.49 -30.05
CA LYS A 46 -7.03 -18.38 -28.72
C LYS A 46 -6.44 -19.43 -27.78
N ASP A 47 -6.33 -20.68 -28.22
CA ASP A 47 -5.82 -21.80 -27.42
C ASP A 47 -4.34 -21.62 -27.06
N GLU A 48 -3.55 -20.99 -27.94
CA GLU A 48 -2.15 -20.69 -27.68
C GLU A 48 -1.98 -19.51 -26.68
N LEU A 49 -2.84 -18.49 -26.77
CA LEU A 49 -2.90 -17.41 -25.77
C LEU A 49 -3.38 -17.96 -24.42
N PHE A 50 -4.41 -18.83 -24.42
CA PHE A 50 -4.88 -19.52 -23.22
C PHE A 50 -3.77 -20.38 -22.62
N SER A 51 -3.07 -21.18 -23.41
CA SER A 51 -2.00 -22.04 -22.89
C SER A 51 -0.75 -21.29 -22.44
N GLN A 52 -0.46 -20.07 -22.92
CA GLN A 52 0.73 -19.32 -22.52
C GLN A 52 0.49 -18.26 -21.46
N VAL A 53 -0.68 -17.60 -21.48
CA VAL A 53 -1.06 -16.57 -20.50
C VAL A 53 -1.86 -17.17 -19.34
N TRP A 54 -2.48 -18.34 -19.57
CA TRP A 54 -3.30 -19.06 -18.59
C TRP A 54 -2.92 -20.55 -18.51
N ALA A 55 -1.64 -20.88 -18.61
CA ALA A 55 -1.14 -22.24 -18.45
C ALA A 55 -1.61 -22.83 -17.11
N GLY A 56 -2.51 -23.82 -17.13
CA GLY A 56 -3.03 -24.48 -15.91
C GLY A 56 -4.24 -23.80 -15.25
N THR A 57 -4.86 -22.79 -15.85
CA THR A 57 -6.10 -22.17 -15.33
C THR A 57 -7.27 -22.43 -16.28
N VAL A 58 -8.39 -22.97 -15.77
CA VAL A 58 -9.64 -23.06 -16.55
C VAL A 58 -10.27 -21.67 -16.60
N VAL A 59 -10.28 -21.04 -17.76
CA VAL A 59 -10.80 -19.68 -17.97
C VAL A 59 -11.84 -19.70 -19.08
N GLU A 60 -12.95 -19.00 -18.88
CA GLU A 60 -13.98 -18.84 -19.92
C GLU A 60 -13.46 -17.99 -21.11
N ASP A 61 -13.91 -18.35 -22.33
CA ASP A 61 -13.56 -17.71 -23.61
C ASP A 61 -13.67 -16.17 -23.63
N ASN A 62 -14.54 -15.61 -22.78
CA ASN A 62 -14.84 -14.18 -22.70
C ASN A 62 -13.73 -13.35 -22.03
N ASN A 63 -12.85 -13.95 -21.23
CA ASN A 63 -11.81 -13.22 -20.49
C ASN A 63 -10.76 -12.61 -21.43
N LEU A 64 -10.37 -13.36 -22.47
CA LEU A 64 -9.45 -12.88 -23.50
C LEU A 64 -10.03 -11.67 -24.26
N GLN A 65 -11.34 -11.64 -24.50
CA GLN A 65 -12.01 -10.53 -25.17
C GLN A 65 -12.05 -9.27 -24.27
N VAL A 66 -12.20 -9.44 -22.95
CA VAL A 66 -12.14 -8.34 -21.97
C VAL A 66 -10.72 -7.76 -21.89
N GLN A 67 -9.68 -8.60 -21.79
CA GLN A 67 -8.29 -8.13 -21.75
C GLN A 67 -7.89 -7.42 -23.04
N VAL A 68 -8.29 -7.94 -24.20
CA VAL A 68 -8.05 -7.28 -25.50
C VAL A 68 -8.82 -5.96 -25.59
N SER A 69 -10.00 -5.84 -24.98
CA SER A 69 -10.75 -4.58 -24.93
C SER A 69 -10.10 -3.53 -24.02
N LEU A 70 -9.53 -3.95 -22.88
CA LEU A 70 -8.75 -3.08 -22.00
C LEU A 70 -7.47 -2.60 -22.69
N LEU A 71 -6.76 -3.49 -23.40
CA LEU A 71 -5.60 -3.12 -24.22
C LEU A 71 -5.99 -2.12 -25.32
N ARG A 72 -7.11 -2.35 -26.03
CA ARG A 72 -7.61 -1.39 -27.04
C ARG A 72 -7.95 -0.03 -26.47
N LYS A 73 -8.52 0.01 -25.26
CA LYS A 73 -8.86 1.26 -24.57
C LYS A 73 -7.62 1.99 -24.06
N ALA A 74 -6.62 1.24 -23.59
CA ALA A 74 -5.39 1.78 -23.03
C ALA A 74 -4.45 2.33 -24.12
N PHE A 75 -4.38 1.67 -25.28
CA PHE A 75 -3.47 2.05 -26.37
C PHE A 75 -4.06 3.01 -27.42
N GLY A 76 -5.28 3.52 -27.19
CA GLY A 76 -5.82 4.69 -27.89
C GLY A 76 -6.22 4.53 -29.36
N ASP A 77 -5.85 3.45 -30.05
CA ASP A 77 -6.18 3.29 -31.47
C ASP A 77 -6.57 1.85 -31.86
N ARG A 78 -7.59 1.73 -32.72
CA ARG A 78 -8.25 0.47 -33.13
C ARG A 78 -7.38 -0.42 -34.05
N GLY A 79 -6.11 -0.07 -34.27
CA GLY A 79 -5.21 -0.73 -35.22
C GLY A 79 -4.13 -1.65 -34.65
N LEU A 80 -3.80 -1.59 -33.35
CA LEU A 80 -2.64 -2.31 -32.77
C LEU A 80 -2.85 -3.83 -32.66
N ILE A 81 -4.04 -4.27 -32.25
CA ILE A 81 -4.39 -5.69 -32.09
C ILE A 81 -5.56 -6.02 -33.02
N GLN A 82 -5.26 -6.66 -34.14
CA GLN A 82 -6.25 -7.14 -35.10
C GLN A 82 -6.80 -8.49 -34.66
N THR A 83 -8.14 -8.57 -34.55
CA THR A 83 -8.82 -9.86 -34.39
C THR A 83 -8.98 -10.49 -35.76
N VAL A 84 -8.40 -11.68 -35.96
CA VAL A 84 -8.59 -12.48 -37.17
C VAL A 84 -9.74 -13.45 -36.92
N PRO A 85 -10.89 -13.31 -37.59
CA PRO A 85 -12.07 -14.16 -37.36
C PRO A 85 -11.70 -15.64 -37.46
N ARG A 86 -12.12 -16.44 -36.47
CA ARG A 86 -11.87 -17.89 -36.37
C ARG A 86 -10.39 -18.34 -36.27
N ARG A 87 -9.43 -17.43 -36.13
CA ARG A 87 -7.98 -17.79 -36.02
C ARG A 87 -7.25 -17.20 -34.83
N GLY A 88 -7.69 -16.09 -34.24
CA GLY A 88 -7.08 -15.51 -33.03
C GLY A 88 -6.73 -14.03 -33.17
N TYR A 89 -5.62 -13.61 -32.54
CA TYR A 89 -5.23 -12.21 -32.45
C TYR A 89 -3.83 -12.00 -33.04
N ARG A 90 -3.63 -10.87 -33.72
CA ARG A 90 -2.34 -10.49 -34.33
C ARG A 90 -1.98 -9.07 -33.96
N LEU A 91 -0.71 -8.86 -33.60
CA LEU A 91 -0.12 -7.53 -33.49
C LEU A 91 0.17 -7.01 -34.91
N ALA A 92 -0.48 -5.92 -35.32
CA ALA A 92 -0.33 -5.37 -36.68
C ALA A 92 0.84 -4.36 -36.81
N ALA A 93 1.44 -3.95 -35.70
CA ALA A 93 2.53 -2.99 -35.68
C ALA A 93 3.90 -3.68 -35.87
N GLN A 94 4.74 -3.08 -36.73
CA GLN A 94 6.13 -3.51 -36.91
C GLN A 94 6.93 -3.24 -35.63
N VAL A 95 7.60 -4.27 -35.12
CA VAL A 95 8.39 -4.22 -33.88
C VAL A 95 9.84 -3.94 -34.23
N SER A 96 10.37 -2.78 -33.82
CA SER A 96 11.78 -2.42 -33.95
C SER A 96 12.48 -2.46 -32.59
N PHE A 97 13.63 -3.14 -32.53
CA PHE A 97 14.44 -3.31 -31.34
C PHE A 97 15.62 -2.34 -31.39
N ASP A 98 15.73 -1.42 -30.42
CA ASP A 98 16.95 -0.61 -30.27
C ASP A 98 17.99 -1.40 -29.46
N ALA A 99 19.21 -1.51 -30.02
CA ALA A 99 20.33 -2.22 -29.42
C ALA A 99 21.01 -1.39 -28.30
N PRO A 100 21.58 -2.01 -27.25
CA PRO A 100 22.30 -1.31 -26.19
C PRO A 100 23.75 -1.04 -26.61
N CYS A 101 24.19 0.22 -26.52
CA CYS A 101 25.60 0.60 -26.66
C CYS A 101 26.30 0.49 -25.29
N LEU A 102 27.28 -0.41 -25.19
CA LEU A 102 28.23 -0.51 -24.09
C LEU A 102 29.22 0.67 -24.11
N ALA A 103 29.56 1.21 -22.93
CA ALA A 103 30.89 1.77 -22.68
C ALA A 103 31.29 1.64 -21.21
N LEU A 104 32.46 1.06 -21.00
CA LEU A 104 33.17 0.79 -19.76
C LEU A 104 33.82 2.06 -19.18
N GLY A 105 34.04 2.08 -17.86
CA GLY A 105 34.98 2.97 -17.18
C GLY A 105 35.06 2.68 -15.67
N GLN A 106 36.13 2.03 -15.23
CA GLN A 106 36.41 1.72 -13.81
C GLN A 106 37.04 2.91 -13.07
N SER A 107 36.54 3.16 -11.85
CA SER A 107 37.18 3.53 -10.54
C SER A 107 38.25 4.65 -10.44
N PRO A 108 38.62 5.15 -9.24
CA PRO A 108 37.93 5.27 -7.93
C PRO A 108 38.00 6.73 -7.39
N LEU A 109 37.34 7.07 -6.26
CA LEU A 109 37.87 7.96 -5.19
C LEU A 109 36.83 8.22 -4.09
N CYS A 110 37.32 8.07 -2.86
CA CYS A 110 36.68 8.31 -1.58
C CYS A 110 36.13 9.74 -1.44
N ALA A 111 35.05 9.92 -0.68
CA ALA A 111 35.08 10.60 0.62
C ALA A 111 33.66 10.98 1.11
N GLY A 112 33.31 10.48 2.29
CA GLY A 112 32.63 11.26 3.32
C GLY A 112 31.16 11.61 3.11
N ALA A 113 30.27 10.68 3.40
CA ALA A 113 29.06 10.95 4.18
C ALA A 113 28.51 9.59 4.63
N GLU A 114 28.41 9.39 5.95
CA GLU A 114 27.71 8.24 6.52
C GLU A 114 26.26 8.26 6.04
N VAL A 115 25.97 7.43 5.05
CA VAL A 115 24.61 7.07 4.67
C VAL A 115 24.21 5.97 5.64
N THR A 116 23.38 6.32 6.62
CA THR A 116 22.63 5.32 7.39
C THR A 116 21.70 4.63 6.40
N GLU A 117 22.15 3.50 5.85
CA GLU A 117 21.36 2.56 5.05
C GLU A 117 20.00 2.32 5.74
N PRO A 118 18.85 2.45 5.05
CA PRO A 118 17.56 2.09 5.61
C PRO A 118 17.49 0.56 5.74
N PHE A 119 17.93 0.04 6.88
CA PHE A 119 17.66 -1.34 7.25
C PHE A 119 16.14 -1.58 7.20
N ASN A 120 15.79 -2.71 6.59
CA ASN A 120 14.48 -3.07 6.07
C ASN A 120 13.40 -3.23 7.16
N ASP A 121 12.89 -2.13 7.71
CA ASP A 121 11.79 -2.14 8.71
C ASP A 121 10.53 -2.84 8.16
N ALA A 122 10.31 -2.81 6.84
CA ALA A 122 9.21 -3.49 6.19
C ALA A 122 9.34 -5.03 6.27
N ALA A 123 10.57 -5.57 6.24
CA ALA A 123 10.80 -7.02 6.34
C ALA A 123 10.39 -7.61 7.68
N ASN A 124 10.33 -6.83 8.75
CA ASN A 124 9.91 -7.31 10.06
C ASN A 124 8.41 -7.09 10.35
N VAL A 125 7.66 -6.48 9.43
CA VAL A 125 6.21 -6.28 9.61
C VAL A 125 5.49 -7.62 9.48
N PRO A 126 4.79 -8.09 10.54
CA PRO A 126 4.05 -9.32 10.49
C PRO A 126 2.76 -9.21 9.68
N VAL A 127 2.45 -10.29 8.97
CA VAL A 127 1.16 -10.51 8.31
C VAL A 127 0.24 -11.26 9.25
N LEU A 128 -0.86 -10.63 9.64
CA LEU A 128 -1.92 -11.24 10.44
C LEU A 128 -2.96 -11.78 9.48
N VAL A 129 -3.30 -13.06 9.57
CA VAL A 129 -4.28 -13.71 8.70
C VAL A 129 -5.46 -14.16 9.54
N VAL A 130 -6.66 -13.73 9.17
CA VAL A 130 -7.91 -14.18 9.80
C VAL A 130 -8.78 -14.84 8.74
N ASP A 131 -8.98 -16.14 8.89
CA ASP A 131 -9.76 -16.97 7.97
C ASP A 131 -10.29 -18.19 8.71
N ASP A 132 -11.59 -18.46 8.58
CA ASP A 132 -12.23 -19.61 9.21
C ASP A 132 -11.87 -20.92 8.51
N ASP A 133 -11.52 -20.88 7.22
CA ASP A 133 -11.11 -22.05 6.45
C ASP A 133 -9.68 -22.50 6.83
N PRO A 134 -9.51 -23.68 7.46
CA PRO A 134 -8.20 -24.21 7.82
C PRO A 134 -7.31 -24.48 6.59
N SER A 135 -7.89 -24.75 5.43
CA SER A 135 -7.17 -24.99 4.17
C SER A 135 -6.50 -23.72 3.68
N VAL A 136 -7.22 -22.59 3.71
CA VAL A 136 -6.70 -21.29 3.33
C VAL A 136 -5.60 -20.85 4.29
N ARG A 137 -5.82 -20.99 5.61
CA ARG A 137 -4.78 -20.69 6.62
C ARG A 137 -3.52 -21.52 6.41
N LYS A 138 -3.66 -22.81 6.11
CA LYS A 138 -2.52 -23.69 5.85
C LYS A 138 -1.76 -23.26 4.59
N ALA A 139 -2.46 -22.96 3.50
CA ALA A 139 -1.86 -22.51 2.25
C ALA A 139 -1.11 -21.19 2.43
N LEU A 140 -1.76 -20.18 3.01
CA LEU A 140 -1.14 -18.88 3.32
C LEU A 140 0.04 -19.03 4.27
N GLY A 141 -0.08 -19.85 5.31
CA GLY A 141 1.02 -20.12 6.22
C GLY A 141 2.23 -20.75 5.51
N CYS A 142 2.01 -21.67 4.57
CA CYS A 142 3.10 -22.26 3.79
C CYS A 142 3.78 -21.23 2.88
N LEU A 143 3.00 -20.41 2.17
CA LEU A 143 3.53 -19.36 1.29
C LEU A 143 4.30 -18.29 2.07
N LEU A 144 3.76 -17.81 3.19
CA LEU A 144 4.44 -16.80 4.00
C LEU A 144 5.72 -17.33 4.63
N ARG A 145 5.73 -18.61 5.05
CA ARG A 145 6.96 -19.27 5.52
C ARG A 145 8.02 -19.41 4.43
N SER A 146 7.64 -19.75 3.20
CA SER A 146 8.62 -19.93 2.11
C SER A 146 9.30 -18.62 1.68
N GLN A 147 8.68 -17.48 2.00
CA GLN A 147 9.20 -16.14 1.75
C GLN A 147 9.83 -15.48 3.00
N ASP A 148 10.00 -16.23 4.10
CA ASP A 148 10.51 -15.73 5.39
C ASP A 148 9.73 -14.52 5.93
N ILE A 149 8.43 -14.42 5.63
CA ILE A 149 7.57 -13.33 6.08
C ILE A 149 7.03 -13.67 7.48
N PRO A 150 7.28 -12.83 8.51
CA PRO A 150 6.68 -13.02 9.83
C PRO A 150 5.15 -13.03 9.72
N HIS A 151 4.47 -13.99 10.31
CA HIS A 151 3.01 -14.07 10.22
C HIS A 151 2.38 -14.76 11.44
N ARG A 152 1.10 -14.47 11.64
CA ARG A 152 0.23 -15.14 12.62
C ARG A 152 -1.10 -15.47 11.96
N LEU A 153 -1.64 -16.64 12.27
CA LEU A 153 -2.88 -17.16 11.68
C LEU A 153 -3.93 -17.29 12.78
N PHE A 154 -5.16 -16.86 12.50
CA PHE A 154 -6.28 -16.83 13.43
C PHE A 154 -7.52 -17.44 12.76
N ALA A 155 -8.28 -18.25 13.47
CA ALA A 155 -9.50 -18.87 12.97
C ALA A 155 -10.69 -17.90 13.00
N SER A 156 -10.65 -16.92 13.90
CA SER A 156 -11.74 -15.99 14.15
C SER A 156 -11.22 -14.59 14.49
N ALA A 157 -12.12 -13.62 14.44
CA ALA A 157 -11.83 -12.26 14.89
C ALA A 157 -11.55 -12.21 16.40
N GLU A 158 -12.19 -13.07 17.20
CA GLU A 158 -11.98 -13.13 18.66
C GLU A 158 -10.54 -13.53 18.99
N GLU A 159 -10.02 -14.57 18.33
CA GLU A 159 -8.62 -15.00 18.51
C GLU A 159 -7.62 -13.88 18.16
N LEU A 160 -7.93 -13.07 17.15
CA LEU A 160 -7.11 -11.91 16.78
C LEU A 160 -7.07 -10.87 17.91
N PHE A 161 -8.21 -10.56 18.52
CA PHE A 161 -8.30 -9.54 19.56
C PHE A 161 -7.76 -10.03 20.91
N ASP A 162 -7.93 -11.32 21.24
CA ASP A 162 -7.39 -11.93 22.45
C ASP A 162 -5.88 -12.09 22.42
N ALA A 163 -5.29 -12.17 21.23
CA ALA A 163 -3.85 -12.27 21.04
C ALA A 163 -3.05 -11.05 21.52
N ARG A 164 -3.71 -9.92 21.83
CA ARG A 164 -3.11 -8.67 22.37
C ARG A 164 -1.78 -8.31 21.71
N LEU A 165 -1.81 -8.12 20.39
CA LEU A 165 -0.62 -7.82 19.60
C LEU A 165 -0.02 -6.45 20.00
N GLU A 166 1.24 -6.44 20.42
CA GLU A 166 1.96 -5.23 20.85
C GLU A 166 2.58 -4.44 19.68
N SER A 167 2.53 -4.95 18.45
CA SER A 167 3.16 -4.29 17.30
C SER A 167 2.26 -3.21 16.69
N PRO A 168 2.71 -1.94 16.63
CA PRO A 168 1.99 -0.88 15.93
C PRO A 168 2.08 -1.03 14.40
N CYS A 169 3.09 -1.75 13.89
CA CYS A 169 3.29 -2.00 12.48
C CYS A 169 2.91 -3.46 12.20
N ALA A 170 1.71 -3.69 11.65
CA ALA A 170 1.25 -4.99 11.19
C ALA A 170 0.29 -4.79 10.01
N CYS A 171 0.14 -5.79 9.16
CA CYS A 171 -0.87 -5.79 8.10
C CYS A 171 -1.82 -6.97 8.27
N LEU A 172 -3.09 -6.78 7.90
CA LEU A 172 -4.15 -7.76 8.11
C LEU A 172 -4.68 -8.28 6.77
N LEU A 173 -4.57 -9.59 6.55
CA LEU A 173 -5.35 -10.34 5.56
C LEU A 173 -6.60 -10.86 6.25
N LEU A 174 -7.78 -10.42 5.81
CA LEU A 174 -9.04 -10.66 6.51
C LEU A 174 -10.07 -11.24 5.57
N ASP A 175 -10.58 -12.43 5.87
CA ASP A 175 -11.73 -12.95 5.13
C ASP A 175 -13.00 -12.11 5.36
N MET A 176 -13.79 -11.91 4.31
CA MET A 176 -15.03 -11.15 4.40
C MET A 176 -16.14 -11.88 5.17
N HIS A 177 -16.14 -13.22 5.15
CA HIS A 177 -17.18 -14.08 5.69
C HIS A 177 -16.62 -14.99 6.78
N LEU A 178 -16.48 -14.47 8.00
CA LEU A 178 -16.14 -15.30 9.16
C LEU A 178 -17.43 -15.90 9.76
N ALA A 179 -17.29 -16.99 10.50
CA ALA A 179 -18.41 -17.74 11.08
C ALA A 179 -19.32 -16.89 12.01
N GLU A 180 -18.75 -15.94 12.75
CA GLU A 180 -19.45 -15.19 13.81
C GLU A 180 -19.56 -13.68 13.55
N THR A 181 -18.67 -13.12 12.72
CA THR A 181 -18.60 -11.68 12.42
C THR A 181 -18.25 -11.44 10.97
N THR A 182 -18.56 -10.27 10.44
CA THR A 182 -18.13 -9.89 9.09
C THR A 182 -16.77 -9.20 9.13
N GLY A 183 -15.97 -9.33 8.07
CA GLY A 183 -14.71 -8.60 7.98
C GLY A 183 -14.87 -7.07 8.15
N LEU A 184 -16.03 -6.52 7.77
CA LEU A 184 -16.34 -5.10 7.96
C LEU A 184 -16.54 -4.72 9.45
N GLU A 185 -17.09 -5.61 10.27
CA GLU A 185 -17.21 -5.40 11.72
C GLU A 185 -15.85 -5.46 12.42
N VAL A 186 -14.95 -6.33 11.94
CA VAL A 186 -13.55 -6.35 12.40
C VAL A 186 -12.87 -5.02 12.06
N GLN A 187 -13.04 -4.51 10.84
CA GLN A 187 -12.53 -3.19 10.46
C GLN A 187 -13.10 -2.06 11.33
N ALA A 188 -14.41 -2.06 11.60
CA ALA A 188 -15.03 -1.07 12.48
C ALA A 188 -14.44 -1.14 13.91
N THR A 189 -14.18 -2.35 14.40
CA THR A 189 -13.56 -2.56 15.71
C THR A 189 -12.12 -2.05 15.74
N LEU A 190 -11.31 -2.34 14.72
CA LEU A 190 -9.93 -1.82 14.59
C LEU A 190 -9.90 -0.29 14.55
N ARG A 191 -10.85 0.34 13.82
CA ARG A 191 -11.00 1.80 13.80
C ARG A 191 -11.34 2.37 15.18
N ARG A 192 -12.26 1.73 15.92
CA ARG A 192 -12.61 2.14 17.29
C ARG A 192 -11.42 2.02 18.25
N LEU A 193 -10.61 0.98 18.10
CA LEU A 193 -9.35 0.81 18.85
C LEU A 193 -8.23 1.74 18.35
N ALA A 194 -8.50 2.50 17.26
CA ALA A 194 -7.56 3.36 16.57
C ALA A 194 -6.28 2.64 16.16
N LEU A 195 -6.34 1.35 15.78
CA LEU A 195 -5.18 0.60 15.32
C LEU A 195 -4.85 0.96 13.86
N PRO A 196 -3.58 1.20 13.51
CA PRO A 196 -3.18 1.70 12.20
C PRO A 196 -2.93 0.60 11.16
N TRP A 197 -3.41 -0.62 11.39
CA TRP A 197 -3.09 -1.76 10.53
C TRP A 197 -3.86 -1.69 9.20
N PRO A 198 -3.18 -1.63 8.04
CA PRO A 198 -3.85 -1.73 6.76
C PRO A 198 -4.47 -3.12 6.59
N ILE A 199 -5.66 -3.15 5.98
CA ILE A 199 -6.48 -4.35 5.81
C ILE A 199 -6.61 -4.66 4.32
N VAL A 200 -6.29 -5.90 3.96
CA VAL A 200 -6.59 -6.51 2.67
C VAL A 200 -7.70 -7.53 2.89
N PHE A 201 -8.82 -7.34 2.21
CA PHE A 201 -9.94 -8.26 2.31
C PHE A 201 -9.79 -9.43 1.36
N MET A 202 -9.93 -10.65 1.87
CA MET A 202 -10.05 -11.87 1.07
C MET A 202 -11.54 -12.16 0.86
N THR A 203 -11.95 -12.46 -0.39
CA THR A 203 -13.37 -12.71 -0.71
C THR A 203 -13.53 -13.98 -1.54
N GLY A 204 -14.44 -14.86 -1.09
CA GLY A 204 -14.73 -16.15 -1.70
C GLY A 204 -15.57 -16.10 -2.99
N PHE A 205 -16.44 -15.10 -3.14
CA PHE A 205 -17.29 -14.92 -4.32
C PHE A 205 -17.67 -13.44 -4.46
N GLY A 206 -17.31 -12.82 -5.59
CA GLY A 206 -17.60 -11.42 -5.88
C GLY A 206 -19.08 -11.19 -6.18
N THR A 207 -19.91 -11.00 -5.15
CA THR A 207 -21.16 -10.27 -5.35
C THR A 207 -20.81 -8.78 -5.44
N ILE A 208 -20.98 -8.23 -6.65
CA ILE A 208 -20.77 -6.82 -7.03
C ILE A 208 -21.24 -5.79 -5.97
N PRO A 209 -22.31 -6.01 -5.17
CA PRO A 209 -22.71 -5.07 -4.11
C PRO A 209 -21.74 -4.99 -2.92
N MET A 210 -21.12 -6.08 -2.49
CA MET A 210 -20.29 -6.11 -1.28
C MET A 210 -18.92 -5.45 -1.48
N THR A 211 -18.31 -5.63 -2.66
CA THR A 211 -17.09 -4.89 -3.04
C THR A 211 -17.33 -3.38 -3.09
N VAL A 212 -18.51 -2.96 -3.60
CA VAL A 212 -18.89 -1.54 -3.63
C VAL A 212 -19.13 -0.99 -2.21
N GLN A 213 -19.75 -1.76 -1.32
CA GLN A 213 -19.99 -1.35 0.06
C GLN A 213 -18.69 -1.23 0.86
N ALA A 214 -17.74 -2.15 0.64
CA ALA A 214 -16.43 -2.11 1.25
C ALA A 214 -15.57 -0.96 0.66
N MET A 215 -15.61 -0.70 -0.65
CA MET A 215 -15.01 0.50 -1.25
C MET A 215 -15.60 1.81 -0.68
N ARG A 216 -16.93 1.87 -0.50
CA ARG A 216 -17.62 3.02 0.13
C ARG A 216 -17.24 3.19 1.61
N ALA A 217 -16.94 2.09 2.31
CA ALA A 217 -16.48 2.10 3.68
C ALA A 217 -14.99 2.43 3.82
N GLY A 218 -14.26 2.65 2.72
CA GLY A 218 -12.84 2.97 2.72
C GLY A 218 -11.92 1.74 2.82
N ALA A 219 -12.41 0.55 2.49
CA ALA A 219 -11.55 -0.61 2.24
C ALA A 219 -10.77 -0.35 0.93
N VAL A 220 -9.44 -0.34 1.04
CA VAL A 220 -8.57 0.15 -0.03
C VAL A 220 -8.15 -0.99 -0.96
N GLU A 221 -8.05 -2.22 -0.46
CA GLU A 221 -7.43 -3.34 -1.17
C GLU A 221 -8.18 -4.67 -0.96
N PHE A 222 -8.37 -5.43 -2.04
CA PHE A 222 -9.12 -6.70 -2.06
C PHE A 222 -8.33 -7.78 -2.81
N LEU A 223 -8.53 -9.02 -2.38
CA LEU A 223 -7.99 -10.22 -2.96
C LEU A 223 -9.11 -11.25 -3.16
N THR A 224 -9.33 -11.66 -4.40
CA THR A 224 -10.35 -12.68 -4.72
C THR A 224 -9.77 -14.07 -4.54
N LYS A 225 -10.48 -14.94 -3.81
CA LYS A 225 -10.16 -16.37 -3.73
C LYS A 225 -10.70 -17.09 -4.99
N PRO A 226 -9.97 -18.04 -5.59
CA PRO A 226 -8.56 -18.36 -5.32
C PRO A 226 -7.64 -17.25 -5.83
N PHE A 227 -6.60 -16.93 -5.05
CA PHE A 227 -5.64 -15.88 -5.38
C PHE A 227 -4.34 -16.45 -5.97
N ASP A 228 -3.75 -15.66 -6.86
CA ASP A 228 -2.42 -15.92 -7.43
C ASP A 228 -1.34 -15.56 -6.40
N GLU A 229 -0.35 -16.45 -6.22
CA GLU A 229 0.69 -16.28 -5.20
C GLU A 229 1.55 -15.04 -5.47
N ASP A 230 1.96 -14.82 -6.72
CA ASP A 230 2.76 -13.66 -7.10
C ASP A 230 1.97 -12.35 -6.91
N GLN A 231 0.69 -12.35 -7.27
CA GLN A 231 -0.19 -11.21 -7.01
C GLN A 231 -0.30 -10.88 -5.51
N LEU A 232 -0.45 -11.90 -4.66
CA LEU A 232 -0.51 -11.71 -3.21
C LEU A 232 0.82 -11.17 -2.67
N LEU A 233 1.96 -11.66 -3.15
CA LEU A 233 3.28 -11.19 -2.69
C LEU A 233 3.53 -9.73 -3.05
N VAL A 234 3.20 -9.32 -4.29
CA VAL A 234 3.30 -7.91 -4.72
C VAL A 234 2.39 -7.02 -3.88
N LEU A 235 1.17 -7.47 -3.59
CA LEU A 235 0.23 -6.74 -2.74
C LEU A 235 0.76 -6.62 -1.31
N LEU A 236 1.26 -7.71 -0.72
CA LEU A 236 1.82 -7.72 0.62
C LEU A 236 3.04 -6.81 0.75
N GLU A 237 3.89 -6.72 -0.26
CA GLU A 237 5.02 -5.79 -0.26
C GLU A 237 4.54 -4.33 -0.12
N ALA A 238 3.58 -3.92 -0.95
CA ALA A 238 3.00 -2.58 -0.90
C ALA A 238 2.30 -2.30 0.44
N VAL A 239 1.50 -3.26 0.93
CA VAL A 239 0.75 -3.14 2.18
C VAL A 239 1.68 -3.07 3.39
N ARG A 240 2.77 -3.85 3.41
CA ARG A 240 3.74 -3.82 4.51
C ARG A 240 4.52 -2.51 4.54
N ALA A 241 4.91 -1.96 3.39
CA ALA A 241 5.51 -0.63 3.31
C ALA A 241 4.55 0.46 3.85
N ARG A 242 3.26 0.33 3.53
CA ARG A 242 2.22 1.20 4.09
C ARG A 242 2.08 1.04 5.60
N ALA A 243 2.08 -0.19 6.11
CA ALA A 243 1.99 -0.48 7.54
C ALA A 243 3.14 0.14 8.34
N VAL A 244 4.37 0.16 7.80
CA VAL A 244 5.50 0.89 8.42
C VAL A 244 5.18 2.38 8.52
N THR A 245 4.68 2.97 7.44
CA THR A 245 4.41 4.41 7.38
C THR A 245 3.27 4.81 8.30
N GLU A 246 2.16 4.06 8.29
CA GLU A 246 0.99 4.29 9.14
C GLU A 246 1.31 4.02 10.62
N GLY A 247 2.04 2.94 10.91
CA GLY A 247 2.49 2.59 12.26
C GLY A 247 3.43 3.64 12.86
N ARG A 248 4.40 4.15 12.10
CA ARG A 248 5.28 5.24 12.55
C ARG A 248 4.51 6.53 12.85
N LYS A 249 3.58 6.92 11.98
CA LYS A 249 2.71 8.09 12.21
C LYS A 249 1.87 7.91 13.47
N TRP A 250 1.29 6.73 13.66
CA TRP A 250 0.49 6.39 14.82
C TRP A 250 1.31 6.43 16.11
N GLN A 251 2.50 5.83 16.11
CA GLN A 251 3.41 5.81 17.25
C GLN A 251 3.87 7.22 17.61
N HIS A 252 4.23 8.03 16.62
CA HIS A 252 4.56 9.44 16.84
C HIS A 252 3.39 10.19 17.49
N ALA A 253 2.17 10.02 16.96
CA ALA A 253 0.99 10.66 17.53
C ALA A 253 0.70 10.22 18.96
N ARG A 254 0.90 8.94 19.29
CA ARG A 254 0.77 8.43 20.66
C ARG A 254 1.81 9.00 21.61
N GLN A 255 3.07 9.07 21.19
CA GLN A 255 4.13 9.69 21.99
C GLN A 255 3.86 11.17 22.26
N VAL A 256 3.36 11.90 21.26
CA VAL A 256 2.98 13.31 21.43
C VAL A 256 1.84 13.46 22.44
N GLU A 257 0.82 12.61 22.34
CA GLU A 257 -0.30 12.60 23.27
C GLU A 257 0.15 12.26 24.71
N GLU A 258 0.98 11.25 24.89
CA GLU A 258 1.54 10.89 26.20
C GLU A 258 2.31 12.07 26.80
N LYS A 259 3.18 12.74 26.02
CA LYS A 259 3.90 13.93 26.46
C LYS A 259 2.95 15.07 26.85
N TYR A 260 1.90 15.28 26.07
CA TYR A 260 0.87 16.29 26.36
C TYR A 260 0.12 15.99 27.66
N GLN A 261 -0.16 14.71 27.94
CA GLN A 261 -0.81 14.29 29.18
C GLN A 261 0.05 14.60 30.43
N HIS A 262 1.37 14.57 30.31
CA HIS A 262 2.30 14.96 31.38
C HIS A 262 2.37 16.48 31.64
N LEU A 263 1.77 17.32 30.77
CA LEU A 263 1.65 18.75 31.03
C LEU A 263 0.58 19.01 32.10
N THR A 264 0.92 19.88 33.05
CA THR A 264 -0.03 20.38 34.05
C THR A 264 -1.11 21.24 33.39
N GLN A 265 -2.25 21.44 34.07
CA GLN A 265 -3.35 22.25 33.55
C GLN A 265 -2.89 23.67 33.16
N ARG A 266 -2.01 24.30 33.97
CA ARG A 266 -1.43 25.62 33.66
C ARG A 266 -0.49 25.57 32.44
N GLU A 267 0.32 24.53 32.31
CA GLU A 267 1.18 24.35 31.15
C GLU A 267 0.38 24.12 29.86
N ARG A 268 -0.74 23.40 29.91
CA ARG A 268 -1.63 23.23 28.74
C ARG A 268 -2.26 24.55 28.28
N GLN A 269 -2.67 25.40 29.21
CA GLN A 269 -3.16 26.75 28.89
C GLN A 269 -2.07 27.59 28.20
N VAL A 270 -0.85 27.58 28.75
CA VAL A 270 0.29 28.28 28.15
C VAL A 270 0.64 27.68 26.78
N PHE A 271 0.59 26.36 26.63
CA PHE A 271 0.89 25.64 25.39
C PHE A 271 0.03 26.12 24.22
N SER A 272 -1.30 26.16 24.39
CA SER A 272 -2.22 26.62 23.33
C SER A 272 -1.94 28.06 22.90
N LEU A 273 -1.62 28.96 23.84
CA LEU A 273 -1.31 30.37 23.52
C LEU A 273 0.07 30.53 22.87
N VAL A 274 1.06 29.72 23.26
CA VAL A 274 2.39 29.71 22.64
C VAL A 274 2.31 29.25 21.18
N VAL A 275 1.52 28.21 20.91
CA VAL A 275 1.29 27.72 19.54
C VAL A 275 0.50 28.73 18.71
N GLY A 276 -0.43 29.46 19.33
CA GLY A 276 -1.11 30.60 18.70
C GLY A 276 -0.23 31.82 18.40
N GLY A 277 1.07 31.78 18.71
CA GLY A 277 2.03 32.82 18.37
C GLY A 277 2.02 34.04 19.31
N LEU A 278 1.37 33.96 20.48
CA LEU A 278 1.32 35.07 21.42
C LEU A 278 2.69 35.32 22.06
N SER A 279 3.00 36.60 22.30
CA SER A 279 4.21 37.00 23.04
C SER A 279 4.11 36.65 24.52
N HIS A 280 5.26 36.51 25.21
CA HIS A 280 5.29 36.21 26.64
C HIS A 280 4.49 37.20 27.48
N LYS A 281 4.51 38.48 27.12
CA LYS A 281 3.74 39.54 27.78
C LYS A 281 2.23 39.36 27.61
N GLN A 282 1.78 38.97 26.41
CA GLN A 282 0.37 38.71 26.13
C GLN A 282 -0.12 37.45 26.87
N ILE A 283 0.66 36.37 26.84
CA ILE A 283 0.35 35.12 27.55
C ILE A 283 0.25 35.36 29.06
N ALA A 284 1.19 36.12 29.62
CA ALA A 284 1.19 36.50 31.03
C ALA A 284 -0.10 37.25 31.43
N LYS A 285 -0.54 38.18 30.58
CA LYS A 285 -1.79 38.93 30.77
C LYS A 285 -3.02 38.02 30.69
N GLU A 286 -3.06 37.10 29.72
CA GLU A 286 -4.21 36.21 29.49
C GLU A 286 -4.41 35.20 30.63
N ILE A 287 -3.31 34.60 31.11
CA ILE A 287 -3.34 33.54 32.14
C ILE A 287 -3.31 34.11 33.57
N GLY A 288 -3.07 35.42 33.71
CA GLY A 288 -2.96 36.10 35.00
C GLY A 288 -1.66 35.75 35.76
N THR A 289 -0.54 35.68 35.05
CA THR A 289 0.79 35.34 35.61
C THR A 289 1.84 36.40 35.26
N SER A 290 3.07 36.28 35.79
CA SER A 290 4.17 37.16 35.40
C SER A 290 4.84 36.70 34.10
N GLU A 291 5.48 37.61 33.36
CA GLU A 291 6.25 37.26 32.15
C GLU A 291 7.38 36.27 32.47
N VAL A 292 8.02 36.42 33.63
CA VAL A 292 9.06 35.50 34.12
C VAL A 292 8.49 34.09 34.31
N THR A 293 7.32 33.98 34.94
CA THR A 293 6.61 32.70 35.14
C THR A 293 6.22 32.07 33.81
N THR A 294 5.76 32.86 32.84
CA THR A 294 5.45 32.38 31.47
C THR A 294 6.68 31.82 30.76
N LYS A 295 7.85 32.46 30.89
CA LYS A 295 9.12 31.94 30.35
C LYS A 295 9.49 30.60 30.98
N VAL A 296 9.30 30.45 32.29
CA VAL A 296 9.52 29.18 33.00
C VAL A 296 8.56 28.10 32.51
N HIS A 297 7.25 28.40 32.40
CA HIS A 297 6.28 27.45 31.85
C HIS A 297 6.61 27.05 30.42
N LYS A 298 6.99 27.99 29.54
CA LYS A 298 7.46 27.68 28.19
C LYS A 298 8.66 26.74 28.22
N LYS A 299 9.67 26.99 29.05
CA LYS A 299 10.83 26.10 29.19
C LYS A 299 10.43 24.69 29.64
N ASN A 300 9.54 24.59 30.63
CA ASN A 300 9.05 23.30 31.12
C ASN A 300 8.24 22.55 30.05
N ILE A 301 7.40 23.26 29.29
CA ILE A 301 6.66 22.71 28.16
C ILE A 301 7.62 22.17 27.10
N MET A 302 8.63 22.94 26.69
CA MET A 302 9.63 22.49 25.71
C MET A 302 10.34 21.23 26.19
N ASN A 303 10.73 21.18 27.47
CA ASN A 303 11.39 20.01 28.07
C ASN A 303 10.47 18.79 28.13
N LYS A 304 9.21 18.95 28.58
CA LYS A 304 8.23 17.86 28.72
C LYS A 304 7.75 17.32 27.37
N MET A 305 7.55 18.22 26.40
CA MET A 305 7.24 17.84 25.01
C MET A 305 8.49 17.33 24.27
N GLN A 306 9.68 17.43 24.88
CA GLN A 306 10.98 17.14 24.28
C GLN A 306 11.18 17.84 22.94
N SER A 307 10.64 19.05 22.81
CA SER A 307 10.69 19.84 21.59
C SER A 307 11.87 20.79 21.64
N ARG A 308 12.61 20.89 20.53
CA ARG A 308 13.76 21.80 20.39
C ARG A 308 13.41 23.11 19.72
N SER A 309 12.22 23.21 19.11
CA SER A 309 11.80 24.41 18.37
C SER A 309 10.30 24.69 18.49
N LEU A 310 9.91 25.95 18.33
CA LEU A 310 8.50 26.31 18.31
C LEU A 310 7.75 25.62 17.14
N LEU A 311 8.42 25.44 15.99
CA LEU A 311 7.84 24.75 14.82
C LEU A 311 7.49 23.29 15.14
N GLU A 312 8.37 22.58 15.85
CA GLU A 312 8.10 21.23 16.31
C GLU A 312 6.94 21.20 17.30
N LEU A 313 6.84 22.19 18.19
CA LEU A 313 5.71 22.33 19.10
C LEU A 313 4.37 22.53 18.37
N VAL A 314 4.37 23.35 17.31
CA VAL A 314 3.20 23.56 16.43
C VAL A 314 2.84 22.27 15.70
N ALA A 315 3.83 21.53 15.17
CA ALA A 315 3.60 20.25 14.52
C ALA A 315 2.97 19.23 15.48
N MET A 316 3.47 19.15 16.72
CA MET A 316 2.89 18.31 17.78
C MET A 316 1.46 18.74 18.14
N HIS A 317 1.18 20.05 18.21
CA HIS A 317 -0.19 20.55 18.44
C HIS A 317 -1.17 20.11 17.34
N ASN A 318 -0.77 20.22 16.07
CA ASN A 318 -1.61 19.80 14.95
C ASN A 318 -1.95 18.30 15.02
N VAL A 319 -1.01 17.47 15.51
CA VAL A 319 -1.23 16.03 15.71
C VAL A 319 -2.26 15.76 16.81
N ILE A 320 -2.26 16.56 17.89
CA ILE A 320 -3.23 16.44 19.00
C ILE A 320 -4.63 16.89 18.55
N GLU A 321 -4.71 18.01 17.84
CA GLU A 321 -5.98 18.55 17.29
C GLU A 321 -6.63 17.56 16.32
N ALA A 322 -5.85 16.96 15.41
CA ALA A 322 -6.36 15.99 14.44
C ALA A 322 -6.96 14.73 15.07
N ARG A 323 -6.58 14.38 16.32
CA ARG A 323 -7.15 13.24 17.06
C ARG A 323 -8.34 13.62 17.94
N SER A 324 -8.42 14.87 18.36
CA SER A 324 -9.52 15.37 19.18
C SER A 324 -10.76 15.69 18.32
N GLY A 325 -10.58 15.88 17.01
CA GLY A 325 -11.64 16.11 16.03
C GLY A 325 -12.14 14.87 15.27
N ALA A 326 -11.65 13.66 15.59
CA ALA A 326 -12.04 12.38 14.96
C ALA A 326 -12.81 11.50 15.94
#